data_AF-A0A3Q2NT82-F1
#
_entry.id   AF-A0A3Q2NT82-F1
#
_cell.length_a   1.000
_cell.length_b   1.000
_cell.length_c   1.000
_cell.angle_alpha   90.00
_cell.angle_beta   90.00
_cell.angle_gamma   90.00
#
_symmetry.space_group_name_H-M   'P 1'
#
loop_
_entity.id
_entity.type
_entity.pdbx_description
1 polymer ?
#
loop_
_entity_poly.entity_id
_entity_poly.type
_entity_poly.pdbx_seq_one_letter_code
_entity_poly.pdbx_strand_id
1 'polypeptide(L)'
;MLLSLGMLMLSATQIYTIFTVQLFAFLNLLPVEADIAAYSFDNKTETFDDMPARFGYRLPSDGLKGFLIGARPENACQPIEPPPRENLTGAFIVLIKRYDCNFDMKVLNAQQAGYKAAIVHNVDSDDLISMGSNDLDVLKQIVIPSVFVSELTANTLKDDYMYDKGGHLVLIPDFSLPLEYYLIPFLIIVGICLILIVVFMITKFVQDRRRARRSRLRKDQLKKLPIHKFKKGKKVASNIMVRITETRSLFWFNLTRSEYPENLGSIA
;
A
#
# COMPACT_ATOMS: atom_id res chain seq x y z
N MET A 1 40.12 2.77 4.81
CA MET A 1 39.11 1.74 5.18
C MET A 1 37.98 2.30 6.03
N LEU A 2 38.23 3.18 7.02
CA LEU A 2 37.15 3.85 7.79
C LEU A 2 36.29 4.78 6.93
N LEU A 3 36.90 5.52 5.98
CA LEU A 3 36.16 6.35 5.02
C LEU A 3 35.22 5.54 4.10
N SER A 4 35.58 4.32 3.69
CA SER A 4 34.69 3.55 2.78
C SER A 4 33.51 2.92 3.52
N LEU A 5 33.64 2.61 4.81
CA LEU A 5 32.54 2.13 5.65
C LEU A 5 31.56 3.25 6.00
N GLY A 6 32.06 4.46 6.29
CA GLY A 6 31.21 5.64 6.52
C GLY A 6 30.37 6.03 5.29
N MET A 7 30.97 5.99 4.09
CA MET A 7 30.26 6.25 2.84
C MET A 7 29.21 5.16 2.51
N LEU A 8 29.46 3.91 2.89
CA LEU A 8 28.50 2.80 2.76
C LEU A 8 27.29 2.98 3.70
N MET A 9 27.50 3.41 4.94
CA MET A 9 26.41 3.64 5.89
C MET A 9 25.54 4.85 5.50
N LEU A 10 26.14 5.91 4.95
CA LEU A 10 25.44 7.06 4.36
C LEU A 10 24.59 6.66 3.15
N SER A 11 25.09 5.75 2.30
CA SER A 11 24.30 5.25 1.18
C SER A 11 23.11 4.40 1.61
N ALA A 12 23.26 3.59 2.66
CA ALA A 12 22.20 2.72 3.16
C ALA A 12 21.07 3.51 3.81
N THR A 13 21.38 4.54 4.59
CA THR A 13 20.35 5.43 5.16
C THR A 13 19.65 6.24 4.09
N GLN A 14 20.36 6.72 3.06
CA GLN A 14 19.72 7.41 1.94
C GLN A 14 18.80 6.51 1.13
N ILE A 15 19.21 5.27 0.85
CA ILE A 15 18.36 4.28 0.17
C ILE A 15 17.11 3.99 1.02
N TYR A 16 17.27 3.81 2.33
CA TYR A 16 16.14 3.60 3.24
C TYR A 16 15.17 4.78 3.22
N THR A 17 15.66 6.02 3.31
CA THR A 17 14.79 7.21 3.29
C THR A 17 14.07 7.38 1.96
N ILE A 18 14.76 7.17 0.83
CA ILE A 18 14.14 7.24 -0.49
C ILE A 18 13.06 6.17 -0.59
N PHE A 19 13.35 4.94 -0.17
CA PHE A 19 12.38 3.85 -0.20
C PHE A 19 11.16 4.13 0.67
N THR A 20 11.34 4.65 1.89
CA THR A 20 10.21 5.02 2.77
C THR A 20 9.37 6.16 2.20
N VAL A 21 10.00 7.15 1.56
CA VAL A 21 9.28 8.27 0.94
C VAL A 21 8.54 7.81 -0.33
N GLN A 22 9.17 6.97 -1.15
CA GLN A 22 8.53 6.37 -2.33
C GLN A 22 7.33 5.49 -1.94
N LEU A 23 7.49 4.67 -0.88
CA LEU A 23 6.42 3.80 -0.37
C LEU A 23 5.28 4.62 0.23
N PHE A 24 5.59 5.66 1.01
CA PHE A 24 4.57 6.55 1.57
C PHE A 24 3.83 7.33 0.47
N ALA A 25 4.54 7.88 -0.52
CA ALA A 25 3.93 8.54 -1.66
C ALA A 25 3.03 7.59 -2.47
N PHE A 26 3.46 6.33 -2.65
CA PHE A 26 2.70 5.31 -3.37
C PHE A 26 1.46 4.82 -2.60
N LEU A 27 1.54 4.72 -1.27
CA LEU A 27 0.40 4.35 -0.41
C LEU A 27 -0.67 5.47 -0.34
N ASN A 28 -0.29 6.73 -0.55
CA ASN A 28 -1.20 7.87 -0.62
C ASN A 28 -1.75 8.12 -2.05
N LEU A 29 -1.37 7.29 -3.03
CA LEU A 29 -1.79 7.40 -4.44
C LEU A 29 -2.86 6.35 -4.81
N LEU A 30 -3.76 6.02 -3.87
CA LEU A 30 -4.94 5.21 -4.16
C LEU A 30 -6.08 6.12 -4.60
N PRO A 31 -6.39 6.25 -5.91
CA PRO A 31 -7.70 6.73 -6.29
C PRO A 31 -8.71 5.62 -5.95
N VAL A 32 -9.64 5.93 -5.06
CA VAL A 32 -10.84 5.12 -4.79
C VAL A 32 -11.99 6.09 -4.95
N GLU A 33 -12.33 6.40 -6.19
CA GLU A 33 -13.44 7.29 -6.53
C GLU A 33 -14.14 6.69 -7.76
N ALA A 34 -15.41 6.34 -7.58
CA ALA A 34 -16.35 6.09 -8.66
C ALA A 34 -17.10 7.40 -8.82
N ASP A 35 -17.15 7.87 -10.07
CA ASP A 35 -17.76 9.14 -10.41
C ASP A 35 -18.83 8.99 -11.50
N ILE A 36 -19.90 9.75 -11.34
CA ILE A 36 -20.89 10.02 -12.39
C ILE A 36 -20.51 11.32 -13.07
N ALA A 37 -20.24 11.27 -14.38
CA ALA A 37 -20.09 12.47 -15.19
C ALA A 37 -21.43 12.84 -15.83
N ALA A 38 -21.96 14.02 -15.49
CA ALA A 38 -23.18 14.56 -16.05
C ALA A 38 -22.89 15.66 -17.06
N TYR A 39 -23.59 15.63 -18.18
CA TYR A 39 -23.47 16.56 -19.29
C TYR A 39 -24.81 17.22 -19.54
N SER A 40 -24.86 18.54 -19.38
CA SER A 40 -26.04 19.34 -19.70
C SER A 40 -26.18 19.55 -21.21
N PHE A 41 -27.34 20.06 -21.65
CA PHE A 41 -27.58 20.44 -23.04
C PHE A 41 -26.55 21.48 -23.54
N ASP A 42 -26.14 22.41 -22.67
CA ASP A 42 -25.14 23.44 -22.97
C ASP A 42 -23.69 22.93 -22.90
N ASN A 43 -23.47 21.60 -22.89
CA ASN A 43 -22.17 20.94 -22.69
C ASN A 43 -21.43 21.33 -21.40
N LYS A 44 -22.14 21.88 -20.40
CA LYS A 44 -21.60 21.98 -19.04
C LYS A 44 -21.42 20.57 -18.49
N THR A 45 -20.22 20.26 -18.01
CA THR A 45 -19.88 18.97 -17.43
C THR A 45 -19.69 19.13 -15.93
N GLU A 46 -20.25 18.20 -15.16
CA GLU A 46 -20.11 18.14 -13.70
C GLU A 46 -19.93 16.69 -13.29
N THR A 47 -19.10 16.46 -12.27
CA THR A 47 -18.79 15.12 -11.75
C THR A 47 -19.34 14.99 -10.34
N PHE A 48 -19.90 13.83 -10.03
CA PHE A 48 -20.50 13.55 -8.74
C PHE A 48 -19.99 12.24 -8.17
N ASP A 49 -19.70 12.25 -6.87
CA ASP A 49 -19.30 11.06 -6.14
C ASP A 49 -20.43 10.02 -6.13
N ASP A 50 -20.07 8.76 -6.41
CA ASP A 50 -20.98 7.63 -6.29
C ASP A 50 -20.32 6.41 -5.64
N MET A 51 -21.16 5.42 -5.28
CA MET A 51 -20.70 4.16 -4.71
C MET A 51 -21.38 2.99 -5.44
N PRO A 52 -20.62 2.09 -6.09
CA PRO A 52 -21.22 0.99 -6.82
C PRO A 52 -21.88 -0.03 -5.88
N ALA A 53 -22.95 -0.65 -6.36
CA ALA A 53 -23.59 -1.76 -5.66
C ALA A 53 -22.70 -3.01 -5.65
N ARG A 54 -22.89 -3.85 -4.63
CA ARG A 54 -22.21 -5.16 -4.50
C ARG A 54 -22.89 -6.27 -5.31
N PHE A 55 -23.77 -5.92 -6.23
CA PHE A 55 -24.54 -6.82 -7.09
C PHE A 55 -24.67 -6.23 -8.50
N GLY A 56 -25.11 -7.04 -9.45
CA GLY A 56 -25.05 -6.68 -10.87
C GLY A 56 -23.66 -6.87 -11.47
N TYR A 57 -23.54 -6.63 -12.78
CA TYR A 57 -22.23 -6.60 -13.43
C TYR A 57 -21.52 -5.27 -13.18
N ARG A 58 -20.20 -5.27 -13.33
CA ARG A 58 -19.40 -4.03 -13.30
C ARG A 58 -19.58 -3.23 -14.58
N LEU A 59 -19.59 -1.91 -14.45
CA LEU A 59 -19.63 -1.00 -15.59
C LEU A 59 -18.53 -1.34 -16.61
N PRO A 60 -18.81 -1.21 -17.92
CA PRO A 60 -17.81 -1.42 -18.97
C PRO A 60 -16.67 -0.40 -18.83
N SER A 61 -15.48 -0.76 -19.32
CA SER A 61 -14.27 0.08 -19.22
C SER A 61 -14.42 1.47 -19.85
N ASP A 62 -15.27 1.58 -20.88
CA ASP A 62 -15.57 2.85 -21.56
C ASP A 62 -16.65 3.70 -20.86
N GLY A 63 -17.19 3.20 -19.73
CA GLY A 63 -18.33 3.78 -19.05
C GLY A 63 -19.67 3.49 -19.74
N LEU A 64 -20.77 3.70 -19.02
CA LEU A 64 -22.12 3.56 -19.57
C LEU A 64 -22.74 4.95 -19.78
N LYS A 65 -22.82 5.37 -21.04
CA LYS A 65 -23.54 6.59 -21.43
C LYS A 65 -25.04 6.35 -21.53
N GLY A 66 -25.84 7.18 -20.89
CA GLY A 66 -27.30 7.08 -20.96
C GLY A 66 -28.05 8.33 -20.52
N PHE A 67 -29.35 8.34 -20.77
CA PHE A 67 -30.28 9.40 -20.34
C PHE A 67 -30.85 9.09 -18.96
N LEU A 68 -30.95 10.11 -18.11
CA LEU A 68 -31.46 9.97 -16.75
C LEU A 68 -32.98 10.18 -16.70
N ILE A 69 -33.71 9.25 -16.09
CA ILE A 69 -35.16 9.33 -15.90
C ILE A 69 -35.51 9.04 -14.44
N GLY A 70 -36.39 9.83 -13.84
CA GLY A 70 -36.92 9.56 -12.51
C GLY A 70 -37.87 8.35 -12.50
N ALA A 71 -37.71 7.46 -11.53
CA ALA A 71 -38.60 6.30 -11.36
C ALA A 71 -40.03 6.72 -11.03
N ARG A 72 -41.01 5.94 -11.53
CA ARG A 72 -42.43 6.06 -11.17
C ARG A 72 -43.01 4.67 -10.89
N PRO A 73 -43.35 4.34 -9.63
CA PRO A 73 -43.16 5.15 -8.40
C PRO A 73 -41.69 5.42 -8.07
N GLU A 74 -41.40 6.55 -7.40
CA GLU A 74 -40.02 6.99 -7.10
C GLU A 74 -39.23 5.98 -6.28
N ASN A 75 -39.89 5.23 -5.40
CA ASN A 75 -39.24 4.24 -4.54
C ASN A 75 -38.96 2.91 -5.27
N ALA A 76 -39.49 2.69 -6.48
CA ALA A 76 -39.34 1.45 -7.24
C ALA A 76 -39.60 0.15 -6.45
N CYS A 77 -40.45 0.18 -5.42
CA CYS A 77 -40.79 -1.01 -4.65
C CYS A 77 -41.86 -1.88 -5.34
N GLN A 78 -42.53 -1.31 -6.32
CA GLN A 78 -43.45 -1.97 -7.23
C GLN A 78 -42.91 -1.86 -8.66
N PRO A 79 -43.46 -2.63 -9.63
CA PRO A 79 -43.10 -2.47 -11.04
C PRO A 79 -43.21 -1.01 -11.47
N ILE A 80 -42.13 -0.48 -12.06
CA ILE A 80 -42.04 0.91 -12.47
C ILE A 80 -42.37 1.09 -13.95
N GLU A 81 -42.69 2.31 -14.35
CA GLU A 81 -42.91 2.66 -15.76
C GLU A 81 -41.65 2.39 -16.61
N PRO A 82 -41.81 1.79 -17.81
CA PRO A 82 -40.69 1.54 -18.71
C PRO A 82 -40.15 2.86 -19.29
N PRO A 83 -38.89 2.88 -19.76
CA PRO A 83 -38.35 4.07 -20.41
C PRO A 83 -39.13 4.43 -21.69
N PRO A 84 -39.04 5.69 -22.15
CA PRO A 84 -39.63 6.13 -23.41
C PRO A 84 -39.21 5.21 -24.56
N ARG A 85 -40.19 4.77 -25.37
CA ARG A 85 -39.96 3.86 -26.52
C ARG A 85 -39.43 4.59 -27.76
N GLU A 86 -38.76 5.72 -27.58
CA GLU A 86 -38.20 6.46 -28.69
C GLU A 86 -37.06 5.65 -29.32
N ASN A 87 -36.88 5.77 -30.64
CA ASN A 87 -35.79 5.13 -31.39
C ASN A 87 -34.43 5.80 -31.10
N LEU A 88 -34.19 6.20 -29.85
CA LEU A 88 -32.92 6.73 -29.39
C LEU A 88 -31.98 5.54 -29.21
N THR A 89 -30.81 5.63 -29.82
CA THR A 89 -29.73 4.63 -29.68
C THR A 89 -29.04 4.67 -28.31
N GLY A 90 -29.62 5.38 -27.33
CA GLY A 90 -29.06 5.60 -26.01
C GLY A 90 -29.60 4.63 -24.96
N ALA A 91 -28.78 4.34 -23.94
CA ALA A 91 -29.24 3.63 -22.76
C ALA A 91 -30.09 4.55 -21.88
N PHE A 92 -31.07 4.00 -21.16
CA PHE A 92 -31.82 4.73 -20.14
C PHE A 92 -31.39 4.27 -18.75
N ILE A 93 -31.12 5.24 -17.89
CA ILE A 93 -30.68 5.09 -16.51
C ILE A 93 -31.78 5.64 -15.63
N VAL A 94 -32.23 4.85 -14.66
CA VAL A 94 -33.30 5.28 -13.76
C VAL A 94 -32.74 5.84 -12.45
N LEU A 95 -33.32 6.94 -11.97
CA LEU A 95 -33.06 7.51 -10.65
C LEU A 95 -34.15 7.07 -9.67
N ILE A 96 -33.76 6.39 -8.60
CA ILE A 96 -34.65 5.76 -7.62
C ILE A 96 -34.39 6.34 -6.23
N LYS A 97 -35.47 6.63 -5.50
CA LYS A 97 -35.42 7.11 -4.12
C LYS A 97 -35.17 5.96 -3.13
N ARG A 98 -34.29 6.18 -2.16
CA ARG A 98 -34.06 5.27 -1.03
C ARG A 98 -35.29 5.15 -0.11
N TYR A 99 -35.34 4.04 0.66
CA TYR A 99 -36.36 3.63 1.64
C TYR A 99 -37.53 2.77 1.10
N ASP A 100 -38.47 2.39 1.97
CA ASP A 100 -39.64 1.52 1.78
C ASP A 100 -39.36 0.02 1.48
N CYS A 101 -38.30 -0.28 0.74
CA CYS A 101 -37.89 -1.64 0.40
C CYS A 101 -36.38 -1.76 0.19
N ASN A 102 -35.90 -2.99 0.07
CA ASN A 102 -34.48 -3.29 -0.11
C ASN A 102 -33.93 -2.82 -1.47
N PHE A 103 -32.62 -2.58 -1.53
CA PHE A 103 -31.94 -2.07 -2.74
C PHE A 103 -32.00 -3.04 -3.92
N ASP A 104 -31.89 -4.34 -3.67
CA ASP A 104 -31.98 -5.39 -4.67
C ASP A 104 -33.32 -5.40 -5.39
N MET A 105 -34.43 -5.29 -4.65
CA MET A 105 -35.78 -5.22 -5.21
C MET A 105 -35.98 -3.98 -6.08
N LYS A 106 -35.44 -2.83 -5.67
CA LYS A 106 -35.48 -1.59 -6.46
C LYS A 106 -34.81 -1.76 -7.82
N VAL A 107 -33.59 -2.30 -7.81
CA VAL A 107 -32.79 -2.49 -9.03
C VAL A 107 -33.37 -3.61 -9.89
N LEU A 108 -33.94 -4.65 -9.28
CA LEU A 108 -34.64 -5.71 -10.01
C LEU A 108 -35.89 -5.18 -10.74
N ASN A 109 -36.70 -4.35 -10.10
CA ASN A 109 -37.87 -3.73 -10.73
C ASN A 109 -37.46 -2.80 -11.89
N ALA A 110 -36.36 -2.05 -11.71
CA ALA A 110 -35.79 -1.24 -12.79
C ALA A 110 -35.32 -2.09 -13.98
N GLN A 111 -34.66 -3.21 -13.71
CA GLN A 111 -34.25 -4.15 -14.74
C GLN A 111 -35.47 -4.73 -15.49
N GLN A 112 -36.51 -5.15 -14.76
CA GLN A 112 -37.73 -5.70 -15.35
C GLN A 112 -38.47 -4.67 -16.22
N ALA A 113 -38.40 -3.38 -15.87
CA ALA A 113 -38.95 -2.28 -16.67
C ALA A 113 -38.12 -1.97 -17.93
N GLY A 114 -36.90 -2.52 -18.05
CA GLY A 114 -36.06 -2.41 -19.24
C GLY A 114 -34.97 -1.32 -19.17
N TYR A 115 -34.70 -0.76 -17.99
CA TYR A 115 -33.58 0.17 -17.80
C TYR A 115 -32.24 -0.57 -17.91
N LYS A 116 -31.19 0.16 -18.29
CA LYS A 116 -29.84 -0.40 -18.48
C LYS A 116 -28.93 -0.21 -17.27
N ALA A 117 -29.25 0.74 -16.41
CA ALA A 117 -28.61 0.95 -15.11
C ALA A 117 -29.57 1.65 -14.14
N ALA A 118 -29.24 1.60 -12.86
CA ALA A 118 -30.02 2.25 -11.81
C ALA A 118 -29.12 3.09 -10.89
N ILE A 119 -29.56 4.30 -10.58
CA ILE A 119 -28.96 5.18 -9.58
C ILE A 119 -29.93 5.23 -8.41
N VAL A 120 -29.51 4.79 -7.24
CA VAL A 120 -30.29 4.91 -6.01
C VAL A 120 -29.74 6.09 -5.22
N HIS A 121 -30.59 7.05 -4.87
CA HIS A 121 -30.15 8.20 -4.10
C HIS A 121 -30.57 8.15 -2.65
N ASN A 122 -29.73 8.69 -1.79
CA ASN A 122 -30.04 8.89 -0.38
C ASN A 122 -31.15 9.95 -0.20
N VAL A 123 -31.72 9.99 0.99
CA VAL A 123 -32.80 10.91 1.39
C VAL A 123 -32.49 11.40 2.80
N ASP A 124 -32.60 12.71 3.00
CA ASP A 124 -32.25 13.45 4.22
C ASP A 124 -30.78 13.27 4.66
N SER A 125 -29.87 12.92 3.75
CA SER A 125 -28.45 12.66 4.05
C SER A 125 -27.61 12.63 2.78
N ASP A 126 -26.38 13.13 2.88
CA ASP A 126 -25.39 13.08 1.79
C ASP A 126 -24.38 11.92 1.91
N ASP A 127 -24.54 11.07 2.90
CA ASP A 127 -23.64 9.93 3.09
C ASP A 127 -23.85 8.89 1.98
N LEU A 128 -22.74 8.37 1.45
CA LEU A 128 -22.76 7.25 0.51
C LEU A 128 -22.84 5.92 1.26
N ILE A 129 -23.71 5.02 0.78
CA ILE A 129 -23.99 3.74 1.45
C ILE A 129 -23.81 2.59 0.48
N SER A 130 -23.10 1.56 0.95
CA SER A 130 -22.88 0.36 0.16
C SER A 130 -24.18 -0.43 0.01
N MET A 131 -24.67 -0.55 -1.22
CA MET A 131 -25.83 -1.36 -1.55
C MET A 131 -25.46 -2.84 -1.61
N GLY A 132 -26.13 -3.65 -0.79
CA GLY A 132 -26.03 -5.11 -0.80
C GLY A 132 -27.41 -5.76 -0.80
N SER A 133 -27.43 -7.06 -1.01
CA SER A 133 -28.62 -7.91 -0.85
C SER A 133 -28.36 -8.94 0.24
N ASN A 134 -29.42 -9.27 0.98
CA ASN A 134 -29.42 -10.38 1.93
C ASN A 134 -29.89 -11.70 1.27
N ASP A 135 -30.52 -11.63 0.10
CA ASP A 135 -31.09 -12.76 -0.63
C ASP A 135 -30.22 -13.11 -1.84
N LEU A 136 -29.58 -14.29 -1.78
CA LEU A 136 -28.68 -14.75 -2.82
C LEU A 136 -29.38 -15.08 -4.14
N ASP A 137 -30.66 -15.45 -4.11
CA ASP A 137 -31.41 -15.83 -5.31
C ASP A 137 -31.90 -14.60 -6.05
N VAL A 138 -32.26 -13.53 -5.33
CA VAL A 138 -32.55 -12.21 -5.92
C VAL A 138 -31.27 -11.59 -6.48
N LEU A 139 -30.16 -11.65 -5.72
CA LEU A 139 -28.88 -11.07 -6.13
C LEU A 139 -28.39 -11.61 -7.49
N LYS A 140 -28.56 -12.92 -7.74
CA LYS A 140 -28.16 -13.56 -9.01
C LYS A 140 -29.00 -13.13 -10.22
N GLN A 141 -30.21 -12.64 -10.00
CA GLN A 141 -31.10 -12.19 -11.06
C GLN A 141 -30.76 -10.77 -11.54
N ILE A 142 -30.08 -9.97 -10.71
CA ILE A 142 -29.71 -8.61 -11.05
C ILE A 142 -28.49 -8.62 -11.96
N VAL A 143 -28.69 -8.13 -13.17
CA VAL A 143 -27.72 -8.07 -14.26
C VAL A 143 -27.61 -6.65 -14.83
N ILE A 144 -28.03 -5.61 -14.12
CA ILE A 144 -27.73 -4.21 -14.51
C ILE A 144 -26.77 -3.61 -13.48
N PRO A 145 -25.87 -2.70 -13.87
CA PRO A 145 -25.01 -2.00 -12.93
C PRO A 145 -25.87 -1.00 -12.16
N SER A 146 -25.53 -0.80 -10.90
CA SER A 146 -26.20 0.19 -10.08
C SER A 146 -25.24 0.90 -9.16
N VAL A 147 -25.52 2.17 -8.89
CA VAL A 147 -24.67 3.07 -8.11
C VAL A 147 -25.53 3.84 -7.12
N PHE A 148 -24.92 4.22 -6.00
CA PHE A 148 -25.55 4.95 -4.93
C PHE A 148 -25.00 6.37 -4.88
N VAL A 149 -25.87 7.37 -4.71
CA VAL A 149 -25.47 8.79 -4.66
C VAL A 149 -26.09 9.50 -3.46
N SER A 150 -25.50 10.64 -3.09
CA SER A 150 -26.02 11.54 -2.07
C SER A 150 -27.35 12.19 -2.48
N GLU A 151 -28.07 12.73 -1.49
CA GLU A 151 -29.30 13.49 -1.76
C GLU A 151 -29.02 14.77 -2.54
N LEU A 152 -27.97 15.51 -2.17
CA LEU A 152 -27.54 16.71 -2.88
C LEU A 152 -27.29 16.44 -4.37
N THR A 153 -26.49 15.40 -4.68
CA THR A 153 -26.22 14.98 -6.05
C THR A 153 -27.53 14.66 -6.79
N ALA A 154 -28.43 13.91 -6.16
CA ALA A 154 -29.68 13.54 -6.80
C ALA A 154 -30.61 14.72 -7.09
N ASN A 155 -30.63 15.75 -6.23
CA ASN A 155 -31.38 16.98 -6.47
C ASN A 155 -30.80 17.73 -7.66
N THR A 156 -29.47 17.91 -7.73
CA THR A 156 -28.81 18.51 -8.89
C THR A 156 -29.07 17.73 -10.18
N LEU A 157 -29.01 16.40 -10.13
CA LEU A 157 -29.32 15.53 -11.27
C LEU A 157 -30.77 15.69 -11.76
N LYS A 158 -31.74 15.82 -10.85
CA LYS A 158 -33.15 16.10 -11.17
C LYS A 158 -33.33 17.49 -11.78
N ASP A 159 -32.61 18.47 -11.27
CA ASP A 159 -32.78 19.88 -11.60
C ASP A 159 -32.10 20.28 -12.91
N ASP A 160 -31.02 19.61 -13.32
CA ASP A 160 -30.26 20.06 -14.51
C ASP A 160 -30.03 18.97 -15.57
N TYR A 161 -30.08 17.69 -15.20
CA TYR A 161 -29.56 16.60 -16.04
C TYR A 161 -30.57 15.50 -16.40
N MET A 162 -31.87 15.72 -16.12
CA MET A 162 -32.95 14.85 -16.56
C MET A 162 -33.06 14.76 -18.09
N TYR A 163 -33.58 13.64 -18.59
CA TYR A 163 -33.89 13.41 -20.00
C TYR A 163 -34.72 14.55 -20.61
N ASP A 164 -35.75 15.02 -19.90
CA ASP A 164 -36.64 16.10 -20.35
C ASP A 164 -35.91 17.44 -20.55
N LYS A 165 -34.73 17.60 -19.94
CA LYS A 165 -33.86 18.78 -20.06
C LYS A 165 -32.75 18.61 -21.12
N GLY A 166 -32.70 17.45 -21.79
CA GLY A 166 -31.67 17.13 -22.77
C GLY A 166 -30.32 16.74 -22.18
N GLY A 167 -30.25 16.48 -20.87
CA GLY A 167 -29.04 16.04 -20.19
C GLY A 167 -28.71 14.57 -20.47
N HIS A 168 -27.43 14.22 -20.41
CA HIS A 168 -26.97 12.83 -20.47
C HIS A 168 -25.91 12.56 -19.41
N LEU A 169 -25.85 11.32 -18.94
CA LEU A 169 -24.89 10.86 -17.95
C LEU A 169 -23.93 9.84 -18.55
N VAL A 170 -22.76 9.75 -17.95
CA VAL A 170 -21.80 8.68 -18.17
C VAL A 170 -21.44 8.12 -16.80
N LEU A 171 -21.84 6.88 -16.54
CA LEU A 171 -21.41 6.13 -15.36
C LEU A 171 -20.02 5.57 -15.62
N ILE A 172 -19.03 6.02 -14.85
CA ILE A 172 -17.63 5.63 -15.04
C ILE A 172 -17.34 4.48 -14.06
N PRO A 173 -16.71 3.37 -14.49
CA PRO A 173 -16.35 2.31 -13.57
C PRO A 173 -15.32 2.81 -12.55
N ASP A 174 -15.50 2.36 -11.31
CA ASP A 174 -14.46 2.37 -10.29
C ASP A 174 -13.23 1.61 -10.81
N PHE A 175 -12.20 2.33 -11.24
CA PHE A 175 -10.87 1.76 -11.40
C PHE A 175 -10.22 1.63 -10.02
N SER A 176 -10.84 0.84 -9.15
CA SER A 176 -10.17 0.31 -7.98
C SER A 176 -9.08 -0.62 -8.50
N LEU A 177 -7.89 -0.05 -8.73
CA LEU A 177 -6.71 -0.81 -9.07
C LEU A 177 -6.59 -1.89 -8.00
N PRO A 178 -6.71 -3.18 -8.36
CA PRO A 178 -6.79 -4.22 -7.35
C PRO A 178 -5.54 -4.10 -6.50
N LEU A 179 -5.71 -3.98 -5.19
CA LEU A 179 -4.60 -3.81 -4.24
C LEU A 179 -3.54 -4.92 -4.45
N GLU A 180 -3.96 -6.08 -4.96
CA GLU A 180 -3.11 -7.16 -5.45
C GLU A 180 -2.06 -6.74 -6.50
N TYR A 181 -2.40 -5.91 -7.50
CA TYR A 181 -1.46 -5.40 -8.50
C TYR A 181 -0.40 -4.46 -7.92
N TYR A 182 -0.68 -3.80 -6.80
CA TYR A 182 0.26 -2.96 -6.07
C TYR A 182 1.09 -3.76 -5.05
N LEU A 183 0.50 -4.80 -4.44
CA LEU A 183 1.16 -5.72 -3.52
C LEU A 183 2.22 -6.58 -4.21
N ILE A 184 1.96 -7.06 -5.42
CA ILE A 184 2.90 -7.91 -6.18
C ILE A 184 4.26 -7.22 -6.35
N PRO A 185 4.38 -6.00 -6.93
CA PRO A 185 5.67 -5.33 -7.07
C PRO A 185 6.29 -4.98 -5.71
N PHE A 186 5.48 -4.64 -4.69
CA PHE A 186 5.98 -4.41 -3.33
C PHE A 186 6.64 -5.67 -2.74
N LEU A 187 5.99 -6.83 -2.83
CA LEU A 187 6.51 -8.11 -2.36
C LEU A 187 7.77 -8.54 -3.14
N ILE A 188 7.83 -8.27 -4.45
CA ILE A 188 9.02 -8.51 -5.26
C ILE A 188 10.21 -7.70 -4.73
N ILE A 189 10.02 -6.41 -4.45
CA ILE A 189 11.09 -5.55 -3.93
C ILE A 189 11.57 -6.03 -2.55
N VAL A 190 10.63 -6.34 -1.64
CA VAL A 190 10.96 -6.90 -0.32
C VAL A 190 11.73 -8.21 -0.45
N GLY A 191 11.32 -9.09 -1.37
CA GLY A 191 11.99 -10.36 -1.67
C GLY A 191 13.43 -10.17 -2.15
N ILE A 192 13.67 -9.25 -3.09
CA ILE A 192 15.01 -8.93 -3.60
C ILE A 192 15.91 -8.41 -2.47
N CYS A 193 15.39 -7.52 -1.62
CA CYS A 193 16.13 -6.99 -0.47
C CYS A 193 16.57 -8.09 0.50
N LEU A 194 15.68 -9.03 0.83
CA LEU A 194 16.01 -10.17 1.70
C LEU A 194 17.07 -11.07 1.07
N ILE A 195 16.98 -11.34 -0.24
CA ILE A 195 17.99 -12.14 -0.96
C ILE A 195 19.36 -11.47 -0.89
N LEU A 196 19.43 -10.15 -1.11
CA LEU A 196 20.70 -9.41 -1.03
C LEU A 196 21.30 -9.47 0.39
N ILE A 197 20.49 -9.35 1.43
CA ILE A 197 20.92 -9.48 2.83
C ILE A 197 21.47 -10.89 3.10
N VAL A 198 20.78 -11.94 2.64
CA VAL A 198 21.20 -13.33 2.81
C VAL A 198 22.51 -13.60 2.07
N VAL A 199 22.64 -13.14 0.82
CA VAL A 199 23.89 -13.28 0.04
C VAL A 199 25.03 -12.53 0.74
N PHE A 200 24.79 -11.31 1.22
CA PHE A 200 25.79 -10.57 1.99
C PHE A 200 26.17 -11.30 3.30
N MET A 201 25.20 -11.87 4.02
CA MET A 201 25.45 -12.66 5.23
C MET A 201 26.27 -13.91 4.93
N ILE A 202 25.96 -14.65 3.85
CA ILE A 202 26.71 -15.84 3.43
C ILE A 202 28.13 -15.44 3.01
N THR A 203 28.28 -14.42 2.17
CA THR A 203 29.60 -13.96 1.74
C THR A 203 30.44 -13.48 2.93
N LYS A 204 29.86 -12.73 3.86
CA LYS A 204 30.51 -12.32 5.11
C LYS A 204 30.85 -13.52 5.99
N PHE A 205 29.94 -14.48 6.17
CA PHE A 205 30.21 -15.69 6.94
C PHE A 205 31.35 -16.52 6.35
N VAL A 206 31.41 -16.65 5.02
CA VAL A 206 32.50 -17.32 4.32
C VAL A 206 33.80 -16.53 4.48
N GLN A 207 33.78 -15.20 4.35
CA GLN A 207 34.95 -14.34 4.54
C GLN A 207 35.48 -14.42 5.98
N ASP A 208 34.60 -14.32 6.98
CA ASP A 208 34.97 -14.38 8.40
C ASP A 208 35.54 -15.75 8.74
N ARG A 209 34.92 -16.83 8.24
CA ARG A 209 35.45 -18.19 8.40
C ARG A 209 36.77 -18.40 7.68
N ARG A 210 36.98 -17.77 6.51
CA ARG A 210 38.29 -17.77 5.81
C ARG A 210 39.34 -16.98 6.58
N ARG A 211 39.00 -15.82 7.16
CA ARG A 211 39.90 -15.01 8.02
C ARG A 211 40.32 -15.78 9.26
N ALA A 212 39.37 -16.42 9.96
CA ALA A 212 39.65 -17.25 11.13
C ALA A 212 40.57 -18.46 10.83
N ARG A 213 40.57 -18.97 9.59
CA ARG A 213 41.53 -20.00 9.17
C ARG A 213 42.93 -19.44 8.90
N ARG A 214 43.06 -18.17 8.45
CA ARG A 214 44.34 -17.53 8.17
C ARG A 214 45.01 -16.92 9.41
N SER A 215 44.27 -16.62 10.47
CA SER A 215 44.81 -16.11 11.74
C SER A 215 45.48 -17.18 12.62
N ARG A 216 45.47 -18.45 12.19
CA ARG A 216 46.21 -19.52 12.84
C ARG A 216 47.68 -19.47 12.39
N LEU A 217 48.57 -18.94 13.22
CA LEU A 217 50.01 -19.11 13.05
C LEU A 217 50.33 -20.61 13.03
N ARG A 218 51.07 -21.05 12.01
CA ARG A 218 51.55 -22.44 11.91
C ARG A 218 52.36 -22.77 13.17
N LYS A 219 52.22 -23.98 13.73
CA LYS A 219 52.93 -24.39 14.97
C LYS A 219 54.44 -24.12 14.89
N ASP A 220 55.03 -24.24 13.70
CA ASP A 220 56.46 -23.98 13.45
C ASP A 220 56.87 -22.52 13.59
N GLN A 221 55.95 -21.58 13.31
CA GLN A 221 56.16 -20.14 13.50
C GLN A 221 55.93 -19.75 14.97
N LEU A 222 55.05 -20.46 15.69
CA LEU A 222 54.84 -20.26 17.14
C LEU A 222 56.11 -20.59 17.94
N LYS A 223 56.86 -21.62 17.52
CA LYS A 223 58.15 -22.00 18.13
C LYS A 223 59.27 -20.97 17.90
N LYS A 224 59.14 -20.12 16.88
CA LYS A 224 60.12 -19.05 16.56
C LYS A 224 59.85 -17.76 17.33
N LEU A 225 58.73 -17.66 18.05
CA LEU A 225 58.45 -16.50 18.87
C LEU A 225 59.39 -16.49 20.08
N PRO A 226 60.12 -15.40 20.33
CA PRO A 226 61.08 -15.33 21.43
C PRO A 226 60.36 -15.48 22.77
N ILE A 227 60.75 -16.48 23.55
CA ILE A 227 60.18 -16.74 24.88
C ILE A 227 60.98 -15.92 25.90
N HIS A 228 60.40 -14.82 26.37
CA HIS A 228 61.00 -14.02 27.44
C HIS A 228 60.59 -14.60 28.81
N LYS A 229 61.52 -15.27 29.51
CA LYS A 229 61.29 -15.79 30.87
C LYS A 229 61.59 -14.69 31.89
N PHE A 230 60.57 -14.22 32.60
CA PHE A 230 60.74 -13.24 33.67
C PHE A 230 61.19 -13.93 34.96
N LYS A 231 62.32 -13.51 35.53
CA LYS A 231 62.75 -13.86 36.88
C LYS A 231 62.44 -12.69 37.83
N LYS A 232 61.84 -13.00 38.99
CA LYS A 232 61.50 -12.03 40.04
C LYS A 232 62.78 -11.32 40.52
N GLY A 233 62.79 -9.98 40.48
CA GLY A 233 63.88 -9.15 41.01
C GLY A 233 64.76 -8.39 39.99
N LYS A 234 64.63 -8.59 38.68
CA LYS A 234 65.37 -7.77 37.68
C LYS A 234 64.49 -6.66 37.09
N LYS A 235 64.92 -5.40 37.21
CA LYS A 235 64.40 -4.28 36.41
C LYS A 235 64.96 -4.42 34.99
N VAL A 236 64.11 -4.77 34.03
CA VAL A 236 64.45 -4.79 32.61
C VAL A 236 63.61 -3.72 31.94
N ALA A 237 64.25 -2.69 31.39
CA ALA A 237 63.60 -1.79 30.44
C ALA A 237 63.58 -2.49 29.09
N SER A 238 62.51 -3.23 28.81
CA SER A 238 62.28 -3.85 27.50
C SER A 238 61.12 -3.15 26.82
N ASN A 239 61.41 -2.36 25.78
CA ASN A 239 60.41 -1.91 24.82
C ASN A 239 59.99 -3.11 23.96
N ILE A 240 59.04 -3.91 24.45
CA ILE A 240 58.47 -5.02 23.67
C ILE A 240 57.39 -4.45 22.76
N MET A 241 57.72 -4.27 21.48
CA MET A 241 56.77 -3.86 20.46
C MET A 241 55.92 -5.07 20.04
N VAL A 242 54.77 -5.27 20.69
CA VAL A 242 53.78 -6.25 20.25
C VAL A 242 52.97 -5.63 19.11
N ARG A 243 53.27 -6.02 17.87
CA ARG A 243 52.48 -5.63 16.71
C ARG A 243 51.23 -6.51 16.61
N ILE A 244 50.14 -6.10 17.26
CA ILE A 244 48.82 -6.71 17.08
C ILE A 244 48.29 -6.25 15.72
N THR A 245 48.38 -7.10 14.70
CA THR A 245 47.91 -6.81 13.34
C THR A 245 46.39 -6.94 13.23
N GLU A 246 45.63 -6.13 13.97
CA GLU A 246 44.17 -6.04 13.74
C GLU A 246 43.57 -4.64 13.91
N THR A 247 44.32 -3.64 14.39
CA THR A 247 43.91 -2.24 14.32
C THR A 247 45.08 -1.38 13.87
N ARG A 248 44.85 -0.53 12.88
CA ARG A 248 45.85 0.40 12.33
C ARG A 248 46.06 1.61 13.24
N SER A 249 46.17 1.38 14.56
CA SER A 249 46.60 2.36 15.55
C SER A 249 47.75 1.76 16.36
N LEU A 250 48.92 2.37 16.25
CA LEU A 250 50.07 2.08 17.10
C LEU A 250 49.74 2.55 18.52
N PHE A 251 49.23 1.66 19.37
CA PHE A 251 49.12 1.95 20.80
C PHE A 251 50.46 1.64 21.47
N TRP A 252 51.11 2.68 21.98
CA TRP A 252 52.15 2.53 22.98
C TRP A 252 51.49 2.23 24.31
N PHE A 253 51.53 0.96 24.75
CA PHE A 253 51.21 0.64 26.14
C PHE A 253 52.45 0.91 26.98
N ASN A 254 52.46 2.05 27.68
CA ASN A 254 53.47 2.33 28.69
C ASN A 254 53.02 1.63 29.99
N LEU A 255 53.51 0.42 30.23
CA LEU A 255 53.27 -0.31 31.47
C LEU A 255 54.21 0.24 32.56
N THR A 256 53.84 1.38 33.16
CA THR A 256 54.40 1.78 34.45
C THR A 256 53.85 0.84 35.51
N ARG A 257 54.72 -0.02 36.04
CA ARG A 257 54.42 -0.96 37.11
C ARG A 257 53.96 -0.20 38.35
N SER A 258 52.72 -0.45 38.78
CA SER A 258 52.25 -0.16 40.15
C SER A 258 53.21 -0.83 41.14
N GLU A 259 53.80 -0.03 42.02
CA GLU A 259 54.38 -0.54 43.27
C GLU A 259 53.30 -1.35 44.01
N TYR A 260 53.66 -2.55 44.42
CA TYR A 260 52.96 -3.26 45.48
C TYR A 260 53.93 -3.27 46.67
N PRO A 261 53.48 -2.84 47.87
CA PRO A 261 54.35 -2.72 49.03
C PRO A 261 54.68 -4.10 49.62
N GLU A 262 55.94 -4.29 50.03
CA GLU A 262 56.35 -5.40 50.88
C GLU A 262 56.20 -5.02 52.36
N ASN A 263 55.41 -5.86 53.05
CA ASN A 263 55.42 -6.18 54.49
C ASN A 263 54.78 -5.23 55.51
N LEU A 264 53.65 -5.68 56.08
CA LEU A 264 53.41 -5.71 57.52
C LEU A 264 52.34 -6.76 57.86
N GLY A 265 52.61 -7.62 58.86
CA GLY A 265 51.55 -8.19 59.71
C GLY A 265 51.24 -9.69 59.59
N SER A 266 51.89 -10.48 60.44
CA SER A 266 51.49 -11.82 60.87
C SER A 266 50.05 -11.85 61.40
N ILE A 267 49.24 -12.84 61.01
CA ILE A 267 48.13 -13.37 61.82
C ILE A 267 48.20 -14.89 61.74
N ALA A 268 48.15 -15.51 62.92
CA ALA A 268 48.19 -16.94 63.18
C ALA A 268 47.08 -17.73 62.47
#